data_AF-A0A800A4L1-F1
#
_entry.id   AF-A0A800A4L1-F1
#
_cell.length_a   1.000
_cell.length_b   1.000
_cell.length_c   1.000
_cell.angle_alpha   90.00
_cell.angle_beta   90.00
_cell.angle_gamma   90.00
#
_symmetry.space_group_name_H-M   'P 1'
#
loop_
_entity.id
_entity.type
_entity.pdbx_description
1 polymer ?
#
loop_
_entity_poly.entity_id
_entity_poly.type
_entity_poly.pdbx_seq_one_letter_code
_entity_poly.pdbx_strand_id
1 'polypeptide(L)'
;MLSSLFGFLSADMAIVLGTANTLVYVKGRGIVLNEPSVVAIVEVKGKKKVLAVGEEAKKMLGRTPGNISAIRPLRDGVIADFEVAEEMIKYFIRKVHNRRSFANPLVIICVPSGSTAVERRAIQESAESAGARRVFLIEEPMAAAIGAGLPVTEPTGSMVVDIGGGTTEVAVLSLGGIVSARSVRVGGDKMDEAIIGYIRRNYNLLVGESSAARVKEDIGSACPPEVGDGATMEIKGRDLMNGV
;
A
#
# COMPACT_ATOMS: atom_id res chain seq x y z
N MET A 1 -19.91 31.83 -6.47
CA MET A 1 -21.27 31.25 -6.57
C MET A 1 -21.35 30.10 -7.58
N LEU A 2 -20.71 30.16 -8.75
CA LEU A 2 -20.65 29.03 -9.71
C LEU A 2 -19.87 27.80 -9.23
N SER A 3 -18.92 27.95 -8.30
CA SER A 3 -18.14 26.83 -7.73
C SER A 3 -18.95 25.83 -6.90
N SER A 4 -20.13 26.23 -6.39
CA SER A 4 -20.95 25.42 -5.48
C SER A 4 -21.83 24.40 -6.20
N LEU A 5 -22.25 24.66 -7.45
CA LEU A 5 -23.07 23.71 -8.21
C LEU A 5 -22.24 22.56 -8.80
N PHE A 6 -20.95 22.80 -9.10
CA PHE A 6 -20.04 21.76 -9.60
C PHE A 6 -19.48 20.84 -8.51
N GLY A 7 -19.60 21.21 -7.23
CA GLY A 7 -19.11 20.40 -6.11
C GLY A 7 -19.87 19.09 -5.90
N PHE A 8 -21.12 19.00 -6.38
CA PHE A 8 -21.89 17.74 -6.40
C PHE A 8 -21.50 16.79 -7.55
N LEU A 9 -20.70 17.29 -8.52
CA LEU A 9 -20.21 16.53 -9.67
C LEU A 9 -18.71 16.17 -9.54
N SER A 10 -17.96 16.77 -8.60
CA SER A 10 -16.55 16.44 -8.39
C SER A 10 -16.40 15.21 -7.51
N ALA A 11 -15.73 14.19 -8.04
CA ALA A 11 -15.36 12.99 -7.28
C ALA A 11 -14.11 13.26 -6.44
N ASP A 12 -14.19 14.23 -5.52
CA ASP A 12 -13.10 14.52 -4.59
C ASP A 12 -12.75 13.25 -3.81
N MET A 13 -11.46 12.95 -3.71
CA MET A 13 -11.00 11.65 -3.22
C MET A 13 -9.77 11.75 -2.33
N ALA A 14 -9.60 10.76 -1.47
CA ALA A 14 -8.39 10.51 -0.71
C ALA A 14 -7.79 9.16 -1.13
N ILE A 15 -6.48 9.11 -1.33
CA ILE A 15 -5.74 7.93 -1.77
C ILE A 15 -4.72 7.58 -0.69
N VAL A 16 -4.72 6.33 -0.27
CA VAL A 16 -3.67 5.77 0.59
C VAL A 16 -2.79 4.91 -0.30
N LEU A 17 -1.56 5.36 -0.55
CA LEU A 17 -0.57 4.65 -1.35
C LEU A 17 0.27 3.74 -0.44
N GLY A 18 -0.30 2.61 -0.03
CA GLY A 18 0.41 1.65 0.82
C GLY A 18 1.37 0.77 0.03
N THR A 19 2.41 0.26 0.69
CA THR A 19 3.38 -0.66 0.07
C THR A 19 2.74 -1.98 -0.39
N ALA A 20 1.65 -2.40 0.27
CA ALA A 20 0.95 -3.66 -0.01
C ALA A 20 -0.38 -3.43 -0.72
N ASN A 21 -1.18 -2.46 -0.28
CA ASN A 21 -2.50 -2.15 -0.83
C ASN A 21 -2.67 -0.65 -1.04
N THR A 22 -3.44 -0.29 -2.06
CA THR A 22 -3.89 1.06 -2.34
C THR A 22 -5.39 1.17 -2.06
N LEU A 23 -5.78 2.17 -1.29
CA LEU A 23 -7.18 2.45 -0.98
C LEU A 23 -7.59 3.79 -1.58
N VAL A 24 -8.81 3.88 -2.10
CA VAL A 24 -9.41 5.14 -2.55
C VAL A 24 -10.72 5.37 -1.83
N TYR A 25 -10.79 6.47 -1.09
CA TYR A 25 -12.00 7.02 -0.50
C TYR A 25 -12.55 8.12 -1.40
N VAL A 26 -13.85 8.12 -1.66
CA VAL A 26 -14.52 9.22 -2.38
C VAL A 26 -15.48 9.91 -1.42
N LYS A 27 -15.42 11.25 -1.41
CA LYS A 27 -16.29 12.09 -0.59
C LYS A 27 -17.76 11.74 -0.81
N GLY A 28 -18.45 11.41 0.27
CA GLY A 28 -19.87 11.02 0.24
C GLY A 28 -20.15 9.58 -0.21
N ARG A 29 -19.13 8.79 -0.57
CA ARG A 29 -19.28 7.38 -0.97
C ARG A 29 -18.54 6.40 -0.06
N GLY A 30 -17.56 6.87 0.71
CA GLY A 30 -16.73 5.97 1.52
C GLY A 30 -15.56 5.39 0.74
N ILE A 31 -15.02 4.27 1.21
CA ILE A 31 -13.97 3.51 0.51
C ILE A 31 -14.62 2.81 -0.69
N VAL A 32 -14.15 3.14 -1.89
CA VAL A 32 -14.68 2.62 -3.16
C VAL A 32 -13.68 1.73 -3.89
N LEU A 33 -12.42 1.72 -3.45
CA LEU A 33 -11.36 0.87 -3.98
C LEU A 33 -10.46 0.42 -2.82
N ASN A 34 -10.13 -0.87 -2.83
CA ASN A 34 -9.10 -1.48 -2.01
C ASN A 34 -8.46 -2.59 -2.85
N GLU A 35 -7.30 -2.30 -3.43
CA GLU A 35 -6.61 -3.25 -4.32
C GLU A 35 -5.12 -3.30 -4.02
N PRO A 36 -4.45 -4.41 -4.33
CA PRO A 36 -3.01 -4.56 -4.17
C PRO A 36 -2.21 -3.47 -4.91
N SER A 37 -1.15 -2.97 -4.27
CA SER A 37 -0.19 -2.03 -4.88
C SER A 37 0.79 -2.78 -5.79
N VAL A 38 0.26 -3.46 -6.81
CA VAL A 38 1.03 -4.32 -7.73
C VAL A 38 0.72 -3.91 -9.17
N VAL A 39 1.76 -3.85 -10.00
CA VAL A 39 1.68 -3.56 -11.42
C VAL A 39 2.38 -4.67 -12.20
N ALA A 40 1.71 -5.22 -13.20
CA ALA A 40 2.31 -6.12 -14.16
C ALA A 40 2.73 -5.33 -15.40
N ILE A 41 4.00 -5.43 -15.77
CA ILE A 41 4.56 -4.78 -16.95
C ILE A 41 5.12 -5.83 -17.91
N VAL A 42 5.04 -5.51 -19.20
CA VAL A 42 5.75 -6.25 -20.26
C VAL A 42 6.79 -5.34 -20.88
N GLU A 43 7.97 -5.89 -21.15
CA GLU A 43 8.99 -5.18 -21.89
C GLU A 43 8.91 -5.55 -23.38
N VAL A 44 8.66 -4.53 -24.23
CA VAL A 44 8.58 -4.71 -25.68
C VAL A 44 9.52 -3.70 -26.33
N LYS A 45 10.58 -4.18 -26.99
CA LYS A 45 11.59 -3.34 -27.66
C LYS A 45 12.19 -2.26 -26.73
N GLY A 46 12.50 -2.64 -25.49
CA GLY A 46 13.07 -1.74 -24.47
C GLY A 46 12.09 -0.75 -23.84
N LYS A 47 10.78 -0.83 -24.18
CA LYS A 47 9.74 -0.01 -23.55
C LYS A 47 8.91 -0.84 -22.59
N LYS A 48 8.80 -0.39 -21.34
CA LYS A 48 7.87 -0.95 -20.35
C LYS A 48 6.44 -0.55 -20.72
N LYS A 49 5.53 -1.52 -20.76
CA LYS A 49 4.10 -1.29 -20.95
C LYS A 49 3.32 -1.97 -19.82
N VAL A 50 2.43 -1.23 -19.18
CA VAL A 50 1.52 -1.78 -18.16
C VAL A 50 0.52 -2.74 -18.80
N LEU A 51 0.45 -3.96 -18.28
CA LEU A 51 -0.51 -5.00 -18.66
C LEU A 51 -1.70 -5.03 -17.70
N ALA A 52 -1.43 -4.96 -16.40
CA ALA A 52 -2.44 -5.05 -15.35
C ALA A 52 -1.99 -4.26 -14.12
N VAL A 53 -2.94 -3.85 -13.29
CA VAL A 53 -2.74 -3.17 -12.01
C VAL A 53 -3.72 -3.78 -11.00
N GLY A 54 -3.35 -3.82 -9.72
CA GLY A 54 -4.25 -4.29 -8.67
C GLY A 54 -4.31 -5.80 -8.58
N GLU A 55 -5.52 -6.33 -8.39
CA GLU A 55 -5.75 -7.76 -8.19
C GLU A 55 -5.26 -8.64 -9.35
N GLU A 56 -5.48 -8.17 -10.59
CA GLU A 56 -5.04 -8.91 -11.77
C GLU A 56 -3.51 -8.99 -11.86
N ALA A 57 -2.80 -7.93 -11.42
CA ALA A 57 -1.35 -7.96 -11.36
C ALA A 57 -0.83 -8.83 -10.19
N LYS A 58 -1.51 -8.82 -9.03
CA LYS A 58 -1.16 -9.66 -7.88
C LYS A 58 -1.23 -11.15 -8.22
N LYS A 59 -2.23 -11.60 -8.99
CA LYS A 59 -2.35 -13.00 -9.44
C LYS A 59 -1.15 -13.48 -10.27
N MET A 60 -0.40 -12.55 -10.87
CA MET A 60 0.77 -12.85 -11.69
C MET A 60 2.06 -12.95 -10.88
N LEU A 61 2.11 -12.48 -9.63
CA LEU A 61 3.32 -12.54 -8.79
C LEU A 61 3.85 -13.97 -8.66
N GLY A 62 5.12 -14.16 -9.00
CA GLY A 62 5.79 -15.47 -8.98
C GLY A 62 5.30 -16.46 -10.05
N ARG A 63 4.46 -16.02 -11.00
CA ARG A 63 3.84 -16.86 -12.05
C ARG A 63 4.00 -16.28 -13.46
N THR A 64 4.82 -15.24 -13.64
CA THR A 64 5.01 -14.58 -14.94
C THR A 64 5.97 -15.33 -15.86
N PRO A 65 5.72 -15.35 -17.19
CA PRO A 65 6.71 -15.74 -18.18
C PRO A 65 7.81 -14.66 -18.30
N GLY A 66 8.98 -15.03 -18.85
CA GLY A 66 10.22 -14.24 -18.72
C GLY A 66 10.19 -12.78 -19.18
N ASN A 67 9.28 -12.36 -20.06
CA ASN A 67 9.16 -10.97 -20.52
C ASN A 67 8.12 -10.14 -19.74
N ILE A 68 7.43 -10.74 -18.76
CA ILE A 68 6.45 -10.08 -17.90
C ILE A 68 7.02 -10.04 -16.49
N SER A 69 6.94 -8.89 -15.84
CA SER A 69 7.29 -8.73 -14.43
C SER A 69 6.11 -8.12 -13.68
N ALA A 70 5.75 -8.75 -12.55
CA ALA A 70 4.82 -8.17 -11.58
C ALA A 70 5.65 -7.53 -10.46
N ILE A 71 5.47 -6.23 -10.26
CA ILE A 71 6.30 -5.40 -9.40
C ILE A 71 5.44 -4.59 -8.43
N ARG A 72 5.96 -4.39 -7.22
CA ARG A 72 5.42 -3.45 -6.23
C ARG A 72 6.21 -2.15 -6.37
N PRO A 73 5.62 -1.08 -6.94
CA PRO A 73 6.34 0.18 -7.17
C PRO A 73 6.62 0.95 -5.87
N LEU A 74 5.91 0.59 -4.80
CA LEU A 74 6.08 1.12 -3.45
C LEU A 74 6.66 0.01 -2.57
N ARG A 75 7.86 0.22 -2.04
CA ARG A 75 8.54 -0.77 -1.19
C ARG A 75 9.25 -0.07 -0.05
N ASP A 76 9.18 -0.64 1.15
CA ASP A 76 9.85 -0.11 2.34
C ASP A 76 9.61 1.39 2.60
N GLY A 77 8.38 1.86 2.32
CA GLY A 77 7.97 3.26 2.49
C GLY A 77 8.54 4.24 1.46
N VAL A 78 9.17 3.75 0.40
CA VAL A 78 9.74 4.57 -0.67
C VAL A 78 9.19 4.19 -2.04
N ILE A 79 9.26 5.13 -2.98
CA ILE A 79 8.94 4.86 -4.39
C ILE A 79 10.16 4.23 -5.05
N ALA A 80 10.06 2.95 -5.39
CA ALA A 80 11.15 2.19 -6.01
C ALA A 80 11.22 2.38 -7.53
N ASP A 81 10.07 2.58 -8.18
CA ASP A 81 9.97 2.87 -9.62
C ASP A 81 8.89 3.94 -9.84
N PHE A 82 9.33 5.16 -10.15
CA PHE A 82 8.45 6.33 -10.30
C PHE A 82 7.51 6.20 -11.48
N GLU A 83 7.98 5.71 -12.63
CA GLU A 83 7.16 5.56 -13.84
C GLU A 83 6.02 4.57 -13.59
N VAL A 84 6.32 3.48 -12.89
CA VAL A 84 5.33 2.45 -12.56
C VAL A 84 4.37 2.93 -11.48
N ALA A 85 4.85 3.63 -10.46
CA ALA A 85 4.00 4.24 -9.43
C ALA A 85 3.02 5.25 -10.04
N GLU A 86 3.49 6.08 -10.97
CA GLU A 86 2.66 7.05 -11.68
C GLU A 86 1.54 6.36 -12.47
N GLU A 87 1.86 5.33 -13.24
CA GLU A 87 0.84 4.58 -13.99
C GLU A 87 -0.16 3.85 -13.07
N MET A 88 0.29 3.37 -11.91
CA MET A 88 -0.59 2.80 -10.88
C MET A 88 -1.56 3.84 -10.32
N ILE A 89 -1.06 5.03 -9.96
CA ILE A 89 -1.87 6.15 -9.45
C ILE A 89 -2.89 6.57 -10.51
N LYS A 90 -2.45 6.76 -11.76
CA LYS A 90 -3.33 7.08 -12.89
C LYS A 90 -4.41 6.02 -13.08
N TYR A 91 -4.05 4.74 -12.99
CA TYR A 91 -5.00 3.64 -13.13
C TYR A 91 -6.08 3.71 -12.05
N PHE A 92 -5.72 3.82 -10.77
CA PHE A 92 -6.70 3.83 -9.67
C PHE A 92 -7.58 5.08 -9.70
N ILE A 93 -7.01 6.26 -9.99
CA ILE A 93 -7.80 7.49 -10.18
C ILE A 93 -8.81 7.31 -11.31
N ARG A 94 -8.38 6.80 -12.47
CA ARG A 94 -9.26 6.58 -13.64
C ARG A 94 -10.31 5.49 -13.42
N LYS A 95 -9.99 4.46 -12.64
CA LYS A 95 -10.91 3.36 -12.30
C LYS A 95 -12.07 3.86 -11.43
N VAL A 96 -11.79 4.80 -10.54
CA VAL A 96 -12.79 5.40 -9.64
C VAL A 96 -13.50 6.60 -10.28
N HIS A 97 -12.79 7.36 -11.11
CA HIS A 97 -13.31 8.57 -11.74
C HIS A 97 -14.17 8.24 -12.97
N ASN A 98 -15.48 8.50 -12.85
CA ASN A 98 -16.41 8.31 -13.95
C ASN A 98 -16.24 9.43 -15.00
N ARG A 99 -15.73 9.09 -16.20
CA ARG A 99 -15.45 9.99 -17.34
C ARG A 99 -16.61 10.87 -17.80
N ARG A 100 -17.83 10.66 -17.29
CA ARG A 100 -19.00 11.52 -17.55
C ARG A 100 -18.97 12.84 -16.79
N SER A 101 -18.13 12.97 -15.75
CA SER A 101 -17.93 14.24 -15.07
C SER A 101 -16.84 15.05 -15.76
N PHE A 102 -17.18 16.26 -16.21
CA PHE A 102 -16.22 17.22 -16.76
C PHE A 102 -15.40 17.93 -15.66
N ALA A 103 -15.48 17.48 -14.40
CA ALA A 103 -14.85 18.13 -13.26
C ALA A 103 -13.61 17.37 -12.77
N ASN A 104 -12.46 18.05 -12.83
CA ASN A 104 -11.21 17.54 -12.26
C ASN A 104 -11.29 17.51 -10.72
N PRO A 105 -11.04 16.36 -10.06
CA PRO A 105 -11.22 16.21 -8.63
C PRO A 105 -10.12 16.88 -7.81
N LEU A 106 -10.42 17.24 -6.56
CA LEU A 106 -9.40 17.45 -5.54
C LEU A 106 -8.98 16.09 -4.99
N VAL A 107 -7.66 15.87 -4.86
CA VAL A 107 -7.09 14.62 -4.36
C VAL A 107 -6.26 14.89 -3.11
N ILE A 108 -6.48 14.09 -2.06
CA ILE A 108 -5.59 14.02 -0.89
C ILE A 108 -4.81 12.71 -0.98
N ILE A 109 -3.51 12.71 -0.76
CA ILE A 109 -2.67 11.50 -0.81
C ILE A 109 -1.93 11.34 0.50
N CYS A 110 -2.03 10.15 1.11
CA CYS A 110 -1.24 9.81 2.27
C CYS A 110 0.20 9.48 1.84
N VAL A 111 1.18 10.06 2.53
CA VAL A 111 2.60 9.84 2.29
C VAL A 111 3.31 9.49 3.61
N PRO A 112 4.30 8.59 3.61
CA PRO A 112 5.09 8.30 4.80
C PRO A 112 5.68 9.56 5.44
N SER A 113 5.82 9.55 6.76
CA SER A 113 6.37 10.70 7.51
C SER A 113 7.78 11.06 7.06
N GLY A 114 8.56 10.05 6.67
CA GLY A 114 9.94 10.17 6.19
C GLY A 114 10.11 10.47 4.70
N SER A 115 9.03 10.65 3.93
CA SER A 115 9.14 10.91 2.48
C SER A 115 9.91 12.21 2.19
N THR A 116 10.91 12.09 1.31
CA THR A 116 11.73 13.21 0.86
C THR A 116 10.93 14.21 0.03
N ALA A 117 11.43 15.44 -0.11
CA ALA A 117 10.79 16.46 -0.95
C ALA A 117 10.64 16.01 -2.42
N VAL A 118 11.59 15.23 -2.93
CA VAL A 118 11.56 14.67 -4.29
C VAL A 118 10.44 13.65 -4.44
N GLU A 119 10.28 12.73 -3.48
CA GLU A 119 9.20 11.74 -3.51
C GLU A 119 7.83 12.40 -3.37
N ARG A 120 7.67 13.34 -2.43
CA ARG A 120 6.44 14.13 -2.25
C ARG A 120 6.07 14.85 -3.55
N ARG A 121 7.05 15.46 -4.23
CA ARG A 121 6.84 16.15 -5.50
C ARG A 121 6.41 15.19 -6.61
N ALA A 122 7.06 14.03 -6.73
CA ALA A 122 6.74 13.05 -7.75
C ALA A 122 5.32 12.46 -7.58
N ILE A 123 4.89 12.19 -6.34
CA ILE A 123 3.52 11.75 -6.03
C ILE A 123 2.51 12.81 -6.45
N GLN A 124 2.79 14.08 -6.13
CA GLN A 124 1.94 15.19 -6.50
C GLN A 124 1.81 15.32 -8.03
N GLU A 125 2.93 15.31 -8.75
CA GLU A 125 2.95 15.43 -10.21
C GLU A 125 2.25 14.25 -10.90
N SER A 126 2.38 13.04 -10.34
CA SER A 126 1.69 11.84 -10.83
C SER A 126 0.17 11.98 -10.74
N ALA A 127 -0.33 12.49 -9.61
CA ALA A 127 -1.76 12.69 -9.40
C ALA A 127 -2.32 13.86 -10.22
N GLU A 128 -1.56 14.95 -10.37
CA GLU A 128 -1.90 16.06 -11.28
C GLU A 128 -1.99 15.56 -12.73
N SER A 129 -1.01 14.77 -13.19
CA SER A 129 -0.99 14.14 -14.52
C SER A 129 -2.11 13.12 -14.74
N ALA A 130 -2.65 12.55 -13.65
CA ALA A 130 -3.82 11.67 -13.69
C ALA A 130 -5.15 12.43 -13.86
N GLY A 131 -5.13 13.77 -13.82
CA GLY A 131 -6.31 14.62 -13.98
C GLY A 131 -6.79 15.29 -12.69
N ALA A 132 -6.02 15.22 -11.60
CA ALA A 132 -6.35 15.96 -10.38
C ALA A 132 -6.21 17.48 -10.61
N ARG A 133 -7.18 18.25 -10.12
CA ARG A 133 -7.13 19.73 -10.16
C ARG A 133 -6.18 20.30 -9.12
N ARG A 134 -6.20 19.70 -7.93
CA ARG A 134 -5.40 20.08 -6.77
C ARG A 134 -5.05 18.82 -6.01
N VAL A 135 -3.81 18.73 -5.59
CA VAL A 135 -3.31 17.62 -4.79
C VAL A 135 -2.81 18.15 -3.45
N PHE A 136 -3.22 17.50 -2.37
CA PHE A 136 -2.70 17.73 -1.04
C PHE A 136 -2.07 16.46 -0.54
N LEU A 137 -0.98 16.59 0.21
CA LEU A 137 -0.34 15.47 0.88
C LEU A 137 -0.66 15.54 2.36
N ILE A 138 -0.90 14.40 2.98
CA ILE A 138 -1.04 14.23 4.42
C ILE A 138 -0.09 13.14 4.89
N GLU A 139 0.56 13.36 6.03
CA GLU A 139 1.41 12.35 6.64
C GLU A 139 0.58 11.14 7.07
N GLU A 140 1.06 9.95 6.71
CA GLU A 140 0.46 8.66 7.06
C GLU A 140 0.14 8.50 8.55
N PRO A 141 1.06 8.78 9.51
CA PRO A 141 0.70 8.70 10.93
C PRO A 141 -0.40 9.67 11.36
N MET A 142 -0.52 10.84 10.73
CA MET A 142 -1.62 11.77 11.01
C MET A 142 -2.94 11.19 10.50
N ALA A 143 -2.95 10.66 9.27
CA ALA A 143 -4.13 10.02 8.69
C ALA A 143 -4.56 8.78 9.50
N ALA A 144 -3.60 7.95 9.94
CA ALA A 144 -3.84 6.78 10.77
C ALA A 144 -4.45 7.16 12.13
N ALA A 145 -3.90 8.17 12.80
CA ALA A 145 -4.42 8.64 14.08
C ALA A 145 -5.83 9.24 13.98
N ILE A 146 -6.11 10.01 12.93
CA ILE A 146 -7.47 10.51 12.64
C ILE A 146 -8.42 9.32 12.39
N GLY A 147 -7.99 8.35 11.58
CA GLY A 147 -8.76 7.14 11.28
C GLY A 147 -9.05 6.27 12.51
N ALA A 148 -8.14 6.28 13.49
CA ALA A 148 -8.29 5.59 14.78
C ALA A 148 -9.10 6.40 15.82
N GLY A 149 -9.53 7.63 15.50
CA GLY A 149 -10.32 8.46 16.40
C GLY A 149 -9.51 9.09 17.54
N LEU A 150 -8.19 9.23 17.40
CA LEU A 150 -7.35 9.87 18.41
C LEU A 150 -7.59 11.40 18.44
N PRO A 151 -7.55 12.05 19.62
CA PRO A 151 -7.78 13.49 19.77
C PRO A 151 -6.54 14.32 19.32
N VAL A 152 -6.17 14.23 18.05
CA VAL A 152 -4.91 14.80 17.53
C VAL A 152 -4.83 16.33 17.60
N THR A 153 -5.96 17.02 17.68
CA THR A 153 -6.03 18.49 17.77
C THR A 153 -5.99 19.04 19.20
N GLU A 154 -6.12 18.16 20.20
CA GLU A 154 -6.13 18.56 21.61
C GLU A 154 -4.70 18.76 22.15
N PRO A 155 -4.52 19.55 23.23
CA PRO A 155 -3.24 19.69 23.93
C PRO A 155 -2.89 18.44 24.76
N THR A 156 -3.11 17.25 24.19
CA THR A 156 -2.80 15.94 24.76
C THR A 156 -1.91 15.16 23.81
N GLY A 157 -0.97 14.38 24.34
CA GLY A 157 -0.12 13.52 23.54
C GLY A 157 -0.85 12.23 23.13
N SER A 158 -0.99 12.00 21.83
CA SER A 158 -1.53 10.77 21.25
C SER A 158 -0.43 10.00 20.53
N MET A 159 -0.21 8.73 20.89
CA MET A 159 0.74 7.87 20.18
C MET A 159 0.00 6.92 19.23
N VAL A 160 0.50 6.81 18.00
CA VAL A 160 0.03 5.87 16.99
C VAL A 160 1.19 4.98 16.53
N VAL A 161 0.90 3.70 16.35
CA VAL A 161 1.82 2.70 15.78
C VAL A 161 1.09 2.05 14.61
N ASP A 162 1.48 2.40 13.38
CA ASP A 162 0.91 1.88 12.15
C ASP A 162 1.85 0.84 11.54
N ILE A 163 1.43 -0.43 11.56
CA ILE A 163 2.21 -1.56 11.06
C ILE A 163 1.70 -1.92 9.67
N GLY A 164 2.39 -1.43 8.65
CA GLY A 164 2.09 -1.69 7.25
C GLY A 164 2.77 -2.94 6.69
N GLY A 165 2.80 -3.03 5.36
CA GLY A 165 3.50 -4.11 4.66
C GLY A 165 5.02 -3.98 4.78
N GLY A 166 5.58 -2.87 4.29
CA GLY A 166 7.04 -2.67 4.22
C GLY A 166 7.61 -1.87 5.39
N THR A 167 6.78 -1.13 6.11
CA THR A 167 7.19 -0.20 7.17
C THR A 167 6.28 -0.28 8.37
N THR A 168 6.83 0.11 9.51
CA THR A 168 6.08 0.48 10.71
C THR A 168 6.35 1.96 10.98
N GLU A 169 5.30 2.76 11.03
CA GLU A 169 5.35 4.19 11.38
C GLU A 169 4.93 4.35 12.84
N VAL A 170 5.75 5.03 13.63
CA VAL A 170 5.46 5.38 15.02
C VAL A 170 5.46 6.88 15.15
N ALA A 171 4.38 7.46 15.64
CA ALA A 171 4.31 8.91 15.84
C ALA A 171 3.63 9.28 17.15
N VAL A 172 4.05 10.42 17.70
CA VAL A 172 3.39 11.13 18.80
C VAL A 172 2.85 12.45 18.26
N LEU A 173 1.57 12.71 18.53
CA LEU A 173 0.78 13.80 17.96
C LEU A 173 0.21 14.66 19.08
N SER A 174 0.12 15.97 18.84
CA SER A 174 -0.58 16.93 19.72
C SER A 174 -0.85 18.23 18.96
N LEU A 175 -1.93 18.94 19.30
CA LEU A 175 -2.26 20.26 18.73
C LEU A 175 -2.27 20.30 17.18
N GLY A 176 -2.68 19.20 16.56
CA GLY A 176 -2.74 19.05 15.09
C GLY A 176 -1.38 18.86 14.42
N GLY A 177 -0.31 18.68 15.20
CA GLY A 177 1.05 18.49 14.71
C GLY A 177 1.64 17.14 15.12
N ILE A 178 2.64 16.70 14.34
CA ILE A 178 3.53 15.60 14.70
C ILE A 178 4.63 16.14 15.61
N VAL A 179 4.64 15.70 16.87
CA VAL A 179 5.67 16.04 17.86
C VAL A 179 6.94 15.24 17.61
N SER A 180 6.79 13.95 17.31
CA SER A 180 7.88 13.04 16.97
C SER A 180 7.37 11.94 16.06
N ALA A 181 8.18 11.55 15.08
CA ALA A 181 7.89 10.43 14.20
C ALA A 181 9.16 9.62 13.90
N ARG A 182 8.98 8.31 13.75
CA ARG A 182 9.98 7.35 13.34
C ARG A 182 9.34 6.32 12.41
N SER A 183 10.03 6.06 11.31
CA SER A 183 9.71 4.98 10.39
C SER A 183 10.81 3.93 10.47
N VAL A 184 10.41 2.66 10.53
CA VAL A 184 11.33 1.53 10.42
C VAL A 184 10.88 0.59 9.31
N ARG A 185 11.83 0.03 8.56
CA ARG A 185 11.60 -0.88 7.43
C ARG A 185 11.36 -2.31 7.90
N VAL A 186 10.39 -2.46 8.79
CA VAL A 186 9.91 -3.72 9.34
C VAL A 186 8.39 -3.67 9.35
N GLY A 187 7.74 -4.69 8.83
CA GLY A 187 6.29 -4.79 8.74
C GLY A 187 5.89 -6.20 8.32
N GLY A 188 4.72 -6.33 7.69
CA GLY A 188 4.21 -7.60 7.19
C GLY A 188 5.17 -8.35 6.25
N ASP A 189 5.93 -7.65 5.42
CA ASP A 189 6.88 -8.23 4.47
C ASP A 189 8.04 -8.94 5.21
N LYS A 190 8.54 -8.36 6.32
CA LYS A 190 9.58 -8.98 7.15
C LYS A 190 9.07 -10.17 7.95
N MET A 191 7.80 -10.14 8.35
CA MET A 191 7.16 -11.31 8.96
C MET A 191 7.07 -12.47 7.95
N ASP A 192 6.71 -12.19 6.70
CA ASP A 192 6.65 -13.19 5.64
C ASP A 192 8.03 -13.78 5.34
N GLU A 193 9.06 -12.94 5.20
CA GLU A 193 10.45 -13.37 5.04
C GLU A 193 10.91 -14.28 6.19
N ALA A 194 10.55 -13.96 7.43
CA ALA A 194 10.87 -14.77 8.60
C ALA A 194 10.19 -16.15 8.55
N ILE A 195 8.92 -16.22 8.14
CA ILE A 195 8.17 -17.46 7.95
C ILE A 195 8.79 -18.32 6.84
N ILE A 196 9.09 -17.73 5.68
CA ILE A 196 9.76 -18.42 4.57
C ILE A 196 11.10 -19.01 5.04
N GLY A 197 11.90 -18.19 5.73
CA GLY A 197 13.19 -18.60 6.26
C GLY A 197 13.08 -19.73 7.28
N TYR A 198 12.08 -19.67 8.16
CA TYR A 198 11.80 -20.73 9.14
C TYR A 198 11.43 -22.05 8.44
N ILE A 199 10.48 -22.02 7.50
CA ILE A 199 10.03 -23.21 6.77
C ILE A 199 11.20 -23.84 6.00
N ARG A 200 11.99 -23.01 5.32
CA ARG A 200 13.17 -23.46 4.57
C ARG A 200 14.20 -24.16 5.45
N ARG A 201 14.52 -23.61 6.63
CA ARG A 201 15.57 -24.16 7.50
C ARG A 201 15.15 -25.42 8.26
N ASN A 202 13.87 -25.52 8.65
CA ASN A 202 13.40 -26.62 9.50
C ASN A 202 12.78 -27.78 8.70
N TYR A 203 12.27 -27.51 7.50
CA TYR A 203 11.55 -28.50 6.69
C TYR A 203 12.15 -28.71 5.30
N ASN A 204 13.22 -28.00 4.93
CA ASN A 204 13.80 -28.01 3.57
C ASN A 204 12.78 -27.74 2.46
N LEU A 205 11.73 -26.99 2.78
CA LEU A 205 10.63 -26.68 1.88
C LEU A 205 10.71 -25.22 1.42
N LEU A 206 10.61 -24.99 0.11
CA LEU A 206 10.53 -23.66 -0.47
C LEU A 206 9.07 -23.26 -0.67
N VAL A 207 8.69 -22.13 -0.06
CA VAL A 207 7.35 -21.53 -0.20
C VAL A 207 7.47 -20.09 -0.72
N GLY A 208 6.47 -19.64 -1.46
CA GLY A 208 6.40 -18.27 -1.95
C GLY A 208 5.81 -17.29 -0.93
N GLU A 209 5.94 -15.99 -1.21
CA GLU A 209 5.44 -14.90 -0.36
C GLU A 209 3.94 -15.05 -0.05
N SER A 210 3.10 -15.35 -1.04
CA SER A 210 1.65 -15.52 -0.82
C SER A 210 1.32 -16.67 0.14
N SER A 211 2.10 -17.75 0.13
CA SER A 211 1.91 -18.86 1.07
C SER A 211 2.34 -18.46 2.47
N ALA A 212 3.45 -17.71 2.60
CA ALA A 212 3.91 -17.22 3.89
C ALA A 212 2.96 -16.18 4.51
N ALA A 213 2.43 -15.26 3.70
CA ALA A 213 1.41 -14.31 4.12
C ALA A 213 0.15 -15.02 4.61
N ARG A 214 -0.26 -16.10 3.94
CA ARG A 214 -1.39 -16.92 4.41
C ARG A 214 -1.10 -17.60 5.74
N VAL A 215 0.11 -18.16 5.93
CA VAL A 215 0.51 -18.71 7.23
C VAL A 215 0.47 -17.65 8.32
N LYS A 216 0.96 -16.44 8.03
CA LYS A 216 0.91 -15.29 8.95
C LYS A 216 -0.52 -14.92 9.35
N GLU A 217 -1.43 -14.85 8.39
CA GLU A 217 -2.83 -14.47 8.61
C GLU A 217 -3.65 -15.58 9.29
N ASP A 218 -3.43 -16.85 8.92
CA ASP A 218 -4.23 -17.98 9.40
C ASP A 218 -3.78 -18.47 10.80
N ILE A 219 -2.47 -18.48 11.09
CA ILE A 219 -1.93 -19.06 12.34
C ILE A 219 -0.83 -18.21 13.02
N GLY A 220 -0.47 -17.05 12.47
CA GLY A 220 0.56 -16.20 13.06
C GLY A 220 0.11 -15.59 14.39
N SER A 221 1.02 -15.57 15.38
CA SER A 221 0.78 -14.91 16.66
C SER A 221 2.06 -14.28 17.21
N ALA A 222 1.92 -13.13 17.85
CA ALA A 222 3.02 -12.46 18.57
C ALA A 222 3.14 -12.95 20.03
N CYS A 223 2.14 -13.68 20.53
CA CYS A 223 2.12 -14.25 21.88
C CYS A 223 2.01 -15.77 21.83
N PRO A 224 2.62 -16.50 22.79
CA PRO A 224 2.38 -17.92 22.94
C PRO A 224 0.89 -18.22 23.13
N PRO A 225 0.39 -19.36 22.61
CA PRO A 225 -0.98 -19.78 22.87
C PRO A 225 -1.20 -20.01 24.37
N GLU A 226 -2.38 -19.64 24.88
CA GLU A 226 -2.70 -19.80 26.31
C GLU A 226 -2.73 -21.27 26.74
N VAL A 227 -3.09 -22.18 25.82
CA VAL A 227 -3.16 -23.63 26.05
C VAL A 227 -2.70 -24.39 24.81
N GLY A 228 -1.88 -25.44 25.02
CA GLY A 228 -1.44 -26.37 23.98
C GLY A 228 -0.47 -25.77 22.98
N ASP A 229 -0.40 -26.37 21.78
CA ASP A 229 0.58 -26.02 20.74
C ASP A 229 0.11 -24.91 19.79
N GLY A 230 -1.09 -24.36 20.02
CA GLY A 230 -1.70 -23.33 19.17
C GLY A 230 -2.34 -23.88 17.88
N ALA A 231 -2.61 -22.99 16.93
CA ALA A 231 -3.22 -23.36 15.65
C ALA A 231 -2.19 -23.96 14.69
N THR A 232 -2.61 -24.96 13.91
CA THR A 232 -1.76 -25.62 12.91
C THR A 232 -2.34 -25.48 11.51
N MET A 233 -1.47 -25.59 10.50
CA MET A 233 -1.82 -25.44 9.09
C MET A 233 -0.99 -26.38 8.23
N GLU A 234 -1.60 -27.02 7.24
CA GLU A 234 -0.87 -27.72 6.18
C GLU A 234 -0.33 -26.74 5.13
N ILE A 235 0.96 -26.89 4.79
CA ILE A 235 1.66 -26.03 3.85
C ILE A 235 2.20 -26.86 2.69
N LYS A 236 2.03 -26.35 1.46
CA LYS A 236 2.60 -26.95 0.25
C LYS A 236 3.71 -26.05 -0.30
N GLY A 237 4.81 -26.67 -0.72
CA GLY A 237 5.96 -25.99 -1.30
C GLY A 237 6.79 -26.98 -2.11
N ARG A 238 7.92 -26.50 -2.63
CA ARG A 238 8.87 -27.31 -3.39
C ARG A 238 9.95 -27.87 -2.47
N ASP A 239 10.22 -29.15 -2.55
CA ASP A 239 11.30 -29.81 -1.81
C ASP A 239 12.66 -29.35 -2.35
N LEU A 240 13.51 -28.81 -1.48
CA LEU A 240 14.85 -28.33 -1.86
C LEU A 240 15.89 -29.46 -1.98
N MET A 241 15.66 -30.62 -1.37
CA MET A 241 16.56 -31.77 -1.49
C MET A 241 16.30 -32.55 -2.77
N ASN A 242 15.02 -32.79 -3.09
CA ASN A 242 14.64 -33.61 -4.24
C ASN A 242 14.25 -32.78 -5.48
N GLY A 243 14.05 -31.48 -5.32
CA GLY A 243 13.77 -30.55 -6.41
C GLY A 243 12.34 -30.61 -6.98
N VAL A 244 11.47 -31.45 -6.41
CA VAL A 244 10.05 -31.65 -6.77
C VAL A 244 9.13 -30.78 -5.91
#